data_AF-A0A7S4CL71-F1
#
_entry.id   AF-A0A7S4CL71-F1
#
_cell.length_a   1.000
_cell.length_b   1.000
_cell.length_c   1.000
_cell.angle_alpha   90.00
_cell.angle_beta   90.00
_cell.angle_gamma   90.00
#
_symmetry.space_group_name_H-M   'P 1'
#
loop_
_entity.id
_entity.type
_entity.pdbx_description
1 polymer ?
#
loop_
_entity_poly.entity_id
_entity_poly.type
_entity_poly.pdbx_seq_one_letter_code
_entity_poly.pdbx_strand_id
1 'polypeptide(L)'
;LTNTFGIDPSLLVYVPFLLQPLTNEDQLQWPPYADRQGFLSIGNFRHAPNWDQVLCLKTQIWPAIRRCMPHATLSVFGAYAPQKAMQLHSPKDGFLVLGRAEDAKEVMRQARVLLAPLRFGAGLKGKLIEAMQCGTPSVTTSIGAEGMLGA
;
A
#
# COMPACT_ATOMS: atom_id res chain seq x y z
N LEU A 1 27.13 4.43 1.30
CA LEU A 1 27.64 5.38 0.28
C LEU A 1 29.10 5.71 0.55
N THR A 2 29.42 6.26 1.72
CA THR A 2 30.81 6.49 2.17
C THR A 2 31.64 5.20 2.26
N ASN A 3 31.19 4.22 3.06
CA ASN A 3 31.98 3.02 3.39
C ASN A 3 32.16 2.05 2.21
N THR A 4 31.21 2.01 1.28
CA THR A 4 31.21 1.05 0.16
C THR A 4 31.74 1.66 -1.13
N PHE A 5 31.42 2.93 -1.39
CA PHE A 5 31.71 3.58 -2.66
C PHE A 5 32.69 4.76 -2.53
N GLY A 6 33.17 5.05 -1.31
CA GLY A 6 34.16 6.12 -1.08
C GLY A 6 33.64 7.52 -1.36
N ILE A 7 32.31 7.72 -1.41
CA ILE A 7 31.75 9.06 -1.68
C ILE A 7 32.07 9.98 -0.51
N ASP A 8 32.62 11.15 -0.81
CA ASP A 8 32.91 12.21 0.16
C ASP A 8 31.60 12.60 0.90
N PRO A 9 31.57 12.54 2.24
CA PRO A 9 30.39 12.92 3.03
C PRO A 9 29.87 14.32 2.75
N SER A 10 30.74 15.27 2.35
CA SER A 10 30.34 16.64 2.02
C SER A 10 29.46 16.74 0.76
N LEU A 11 29.48 15.71 -0.09
CA LEU A 11 28.62 15.59 -1.28
C LEU A 11 27.29 14.91 -0.96
N LEU A 12 27.12 14.35 0.25
CA LEU A 12 25.91 13.66 0.64
C LEU A 12 24.94 14.63 1.31
N VAL A 13 23.73 14.72 0.77
CA VAL A 13 22.63 15.50 1.34
C VAL A 13 21.49 14.55 1.70
N TYR A 14 21.05 14.60 2.95
CA TYR A 14 19.82 13.93 3.37
C TYR A 14 18.63 14.87 3.14
N VAL A 15 17.70 14.43 2.29
CA VAL A 15 16.44 15.13 2.05
C VAL A 15 15.31 14.21 2.53
N PRO A 16 14.69 14.48 3.70
CA PRO A 16 13.58 13.68 4.18
C PRO A 16 12.34 13.88 3.28
N PHE A 17 11.26 13.18 3.63
CA PHE A 17 9.97 13.49 3.03
C PHE A 17 9.61 14.95 3.24
N LEU A 18 9.54 15.72 2.14
CA LEU A 18 9.14 17.13 2.13
C LEU A 18 7.62 17.26 2.23
N LEU A 19 7.04 16.55 3.19
CA LEU A 19 5.61 16.52 3.46
C LEU A 19 5.30 17.44 4.63
N GLN A 20 4.11 18.04 4.59
CA GLN A 20 3.59 18.74 5.75
C GLN A 20 3.29 17.72 6.86
N PRO A 21 3.69 17.99 8.12
CA PRO A 21 3.31 17.16 9.25
C PRO A 21 1.80 17.07 9.39
N LEU A 22 1.29 15.91 9.81
CA LEU A 22 -0.12 15.75 10.12
C LEU A 22 -0.47 16.56 11.37
N THR A 23 -1.45 17.44 11.24
CA THR A 23 -2.00 18.20 12.37
C THR A 23 -3.09 17.40 13.08
N ASN A 24 -3.46 17.83 14.29
CA ASN A 24 -4.62 17.24 14.98
C ASN A 24 -5.92 17.48 14.20
N GLU A 25 -6.03 18.60 13.48
CA GLU A 25 -7.19 18.91 12.64
C GLU A 25 -7.30 17.93 11.46
N ASP A 26 -6.19 17.55 10.83
CA ASP A 26 -6.17 16.52 9.78
C ASP A 26 -6.68 15.18 10.31
N GLN A 27 -6.26 14.81 11.52
CA GLN A 27 -6.64 13.54 12.15
C GLN A 27 -8.11 13.52 12.56
N LEU A 28 -8.68 14.65 12.98
CA LEU A 28 -10.09 14.79 13.30
C LEU A 28 -11.00 14.65 12.07
N GLN A 29 -10.47 14.89 10.87
CA GLN A 29 -11.21 14.69 9.60
C GLN A 29 -11.19 13.24 9.12
N TRP A 30 -10.44 12.35 9.75
CA TRP A 30 -10.40 10.94 9.35
C TRP A 30 -11.70 10.23 9.72
N PRO A 31 -12.23 9.37 8.84
CA PRO A 31 -13.39 8.55 9.19
C PRO A 31 -13.09 7.69 10.42
N PRO A 32 -14.03 7.58 11.38
CA PRO A 32 -13.86 6.70 12.52
C PRO A 32 -13.79 5.24 12.05
N TYR A 33 -13.19 4.37 12.86
CA TYR A 33 -12.98 2.96 12.50
C TYR A 33 -14.27 2.22 12.10
N ALA A 34 -15.40 2.55 12.74
CA ALA A 34 -16.69 1.93 12.46
C ALA A 34 -17.18 2.15 11.02
N ASP A 35 -16.84 3.30 10.43
CA ASP A 35 -17.25 3.68 9.08
C ASP A 35 -16.30 3.14 7.99
N ARG A 36 -15.15 2.60 8.41
CA ARG A 36 -14.17 1.98 7.52
C ARG A 36 -14.47 0.51 7.32
N GLN A 37 -14.14 -0.03 6.15
CA GLN A 37 -14.43 -1.42 5.81
C GLN A 37 -13.29 -2.10 5.04
N GLY A 38 -13.10 -3.39 5.31
CA GLY A 38 -12.22 -4.26 4.53
C GLY A 38 -10.76 -3.83 4.43
N PHE A 39 -10.08 -4.43 3.48
CA PHE A 39 -8.67 -4.23 3.16
C PHE A 39 -8.57 -3.59 1.77
N LEU A 40 -7.54 -2.80 1.55
CA LEU A 40 -7.19 -2.30 0.21
C LEU A 40 -5.79 -2.75 -0.20
N SER A 41 -5.55 -2.80 -1.50
CA SER A 41 -4.22 -2.87 -2.09
C SER A 41 -4.19 -1.97 -3.30
N ILE A 42 -3.20 -1.07 -3.39
CA ILE A 42 -3.10 -0.13 -4.51
C ILE A 42 -1.71 -0.16 -5.14
N GLY A 43 -1.67 -0.11 -6.48
CA GLY A 43 -0.42 -0.01 -7.23
C GLY A 43 -0.61 -0.06 -8.74
N ASN A 44 0.18 0.71 -9.48
CA ASN A 44 0.18 0.69 -10.94
C ASN A 44 0.75 -0.65 -11.46
N PHE A 45 -0.04 -1.36 -12.28
CA PHE A 45 0.27 -2.70 -12.78
C PHE A 45 1.41 -2.76 -13.80
N ARG A 46 1.91 -1.61 -14.29
CA ARG A 46 3.12 -1.55 -15.14
C ARG A 46 4.40 -1.84 -14.35
N HIS A 47 4.39 -1.67 -13.03
CA HIS A 47 5.57 -1.96 -12.21
C HIS A 47 5.51 -3.40 -11.69
N ALA A 48 6.57 -4.17 -11.98
CA ALA A 48 6.69 -5.57 -11.59
C ALA A 48 6.43 -5.82 -10.08
N PRO A 49 6.93 -4.98 -9.13
CA PRO A 49 6.61 -5.16 -7.72
C PRO A 49 5.13 -5.12 -7.36
N ASN A 50 4.34 -4.30 -8.06
CA ASN A 50 2.90 -4.18 -7.79
C ASN A 50 2.13 -5.40 -8.30
N TRP A 51 2.51 -5.91 -9.47
CA TRP A 51 1.94 -7.16 -9.97
C TRP A 51 2.26 -8.33 -9.04
N ASP A 52 3.52 -8.41 -8.61
CA ASP A 52 3.99 -9.42 -7.67
C ASP A 52 3.23 -9.41 -6.34
N GLN A 53 3.05 -8.22 -5.77
CA GLN A 53 2.23 -7.97 -4.57
C GLN A 53 0.82 -8.56 -4.73
N VAL A 54 0.13 -8.30 -5.85
CA VAL A 54 -1.25 -8.76 -6.06
C VAL A 54 -1.31 -10.28 -6.17
N LEU A 55 -0.34 -10.91 -6.85
CA LEU A 55 -0.25 -12.37 -6.90
C LEU A 55 0.01 -12.99 -5.53
N CYS A 56 0.95 -12.44 -4.76
CA CYS A 56 1.25 -12.89 -3.41
C CYS A 56 0.02 -12.77 -2.51
N LEU A 57 -0.70 -11.65 -2.58
CA LEU A 57 -1.95 -11.45 -1.87
C LEU A 57 -2.98 -12.52 -2.24
N LYS A 58 -3.25 -12.72 -3.54
CA LYS A 58 -4.28 -13.67 -3.98
C LYS A 58 -3.96 -15.12 -3.58
N THR A 59 -2.70 -15.52 -3.67
CA THR A 59 -2.31 -16.94 -3.60
C THR A 59 -1.85 -17.40 -2.22
N GLN A 60 -1.31 -16.51 -1.39
CA GLN A 60 -0.66 -16.89 -0.14
C GLN A 60 -1.32 -16.22 1.08
N ILE A 61 -1.50 -14.91 1.04
CA ILE A 61 -1.90 -14.12 2.21
C ILE A 61 -3.42 -14.08 2.37
N TRP A 62 -4.15 -13.73 1.31
CA TRP A 62 -5.60 -13.53 1.38
C TRP A 62 -6.39 -14.79 1.76
N PRO A 63 -6.05 -16.00 1.26
CA PRO A 63 -6.73 -17.22 1.71
C PRO A 63 -6.60 -17.47 3.22
N ALA A 64 -5.45 -17.14 3.82
CA ALA A 64 -5.24 -17.27 5.26
C ALA A 64 -6.08 -16.25 6.04
N ILE A 65 -6.11 -14.99 5.57
CA ILE A 65 -6.95 -13.94 6.15
C ILE A 65 -8.43 -14.33 6.09
N ARG A 66 -8.92 -14.80 4.93
CA ARG A 66 -10.31 -15.21 4.71
C ARG A 66 -10.73 -16.38 5.58
N ARG A 67 -9.82 -17.28 5.95
CA ARG A 67 -10.10 -18.38 6.89
C ARG A 67 -10.46 -17.86 8.28
N CYS A 68 -9.77 -16.82 8.73
CA CYS A 68 -10.03 -16.20 10.04
C CYS A 68 -11.13 -15.15 9.99
N MET A 69 -11.34 -14.51 8.83
CA MET A 69 -12.34 -13.46 8.61
C MET A 69 -13.18 -13.75 7.36
N PRO A 70 -14.17 -14.65 7.44
CA PRO A 70 -14.96 -15.14 6.29
C PRO A 70 -15.87 -14.11 5.63
N HIS A 71 -15.94 -12.88 6.13
CA HIS A 71 -16.67 -11.77 5.52
C HIS A 71 -15.77 -10.61 5.09
N ALA A 72 -14.45 -10.70 5.34
CA ALA A 72 -13.53 -9.67 4.92
C ALA A 72 -13.41 -9.59 3.38
N THR A 73 -13.24 -8.37 2.88
CA THR A 73 -13.00 -8.06 1.47
C THR A 73 -11.64 -7.39 1.28
N LEU A 74 -11.01 -7.61 0.13
CA LEU A 74 -9.79 -6.97 -0.32
C LEU A 74 -10.06 -6.31 -1.67
N SER A 75 -10.08 -4.98 -1.67
CA SER A 75 -10.21 -4.15 -2.87
C SER A 75 -8.83 -3.88 -3.48
N VAL A 76 -8.60 -4.35 -4.69
CA VAL A 76 -7.35 -4.18 -5.43
C VAL A 76 -7.54 -3.11 -6.50
N PHE A 77 -6.85 -1.99 -6.30
CA PHE A 77 -6.82 -0.85 -7.20
C PHE A 77 -5.48 -0.74 -7.93
N GLY A 78 -5.52 -0.28 -9.17
CA GLY A 78 -4.33 -0.06 -9.98
C GLY A 78 -4.66 0.33 -11.41
N ALA A 79 -3.99 1.37 -11.91
CA ALA A 79 -4.05 1.73 -13.32
C ALA A 79 -3.39 0.65 -14.19
N TYR A 80 -3.85 0.58 -15.44
CA TYR A 80 -3.33 -0.34 -16.47
C TYR A 80 -3.43 -1.83 -16.08
N ALA A 81 -4.49 -2.21 -15.36
CA ALA A 81 -4.73 -3.61 -14.98
C ALA A 81 -4.81 -4.50 -16.23
N PRO A 82 -3.87 -5.44 -16.43
CA PRO A 82 -3.93 -6.36 -17.56
C PRO A 82 -5.05 -7.38 -17.34
N GLN A 83 -5.50 -8.05 -18.41
CA GLN A 83 -6.55 -9.08 -18.33
C GLN A 83 -6.23 -10.16 -17.28
N LYS A 84 -4.96 -10.57 -17.17
CA LYS A 84 -4.49 -11.51 -16.13
C LYS A 84 -4.75 -11.04 -14.69
N ALA A 85 -4.74 -9.73 -14.44
CA ALA A 85 -5.09 -9.18 -13.13
C ALA A 85 -6.61 -9.21 -12.92
N MET A 86 -7.38 -8.84 -13.95
CA MET A 86 -8.85 -8.91 -13.89
C MET A 86 -9.35 -10.34 -13.66
N GLN A 87 -8.67 -11.36 -14.18
CA GLN A 87 -8.98 -12.77 -13.94
C GLN A 87 -8.83 -13.20 -12.47
N LEU A 88 -8.12 -12.44 -11.63
CA LEU A 88 -8.02 -12.72 -10.18
C LEU A 88 -9.26 -12.26 -9.40
N HIS A 89 -10.10 -11.42 -10.02
CA HIS A 89 -11.35 -10.93 -9.44
C HIS A 89 -12.26 -12.10 -9.05
N SER A 90 -12.63 -12.18 -7.77
CA SER A 90 -13.43 -13.26 -7.22
C SER A 90 -14.23 -12.75 -6.02
N PRO A 91 -15.47 -12.29 -6.23
CA PRO A 91 -16.34 -11.81 -5.15
C PRO A 91 -16.62 -12.88 -4.09
N LYS A 92 -16.72 -14.15 -4.49
CA LYS A 92 -16.89 -15.29 -3.57
C LYS A 92 -15.73 -15.42 -2.57
N ASP A 93 -14.52 -15.05 -2.98
CA ASP A 93 -13.33 -15.08 -2.11
C ASP A 93 -13.12 -13.75 -1.40
N GLY A 94 -14.00 -12.75 -1.60
CA GLY A 94 -13.80 -11.37 -1.16
C GLY A 94 -12.59 -10.70 -1.80
N PHE A 95 -12.09 -11.16 -2.95
CA PHE A 95 -10.93 -10.57 -3.63
C PHE A 95 -11.38 -9.77 -4.86
N LEU A 96 -11.46 -8.45 -4.74
CA LEU A 96 -12.13 -7.58 -5.70
C LEU A 96 -11.10 -6.78 -6.47
N VAL A 97 -10.81 -7.15 -7.72
CA VAL A 97 -10.00 -6.31 -8.62
C VAL A 97 -10.90 -5.27 -9.26
N LEU A 98 -10.67 -3.99 -8.94
CA LEU A 98 -11.55 -2.87 -9.28
C LEU A 98 -10.94 -1.91 -10.32
N GLY A 99 -9.70 -2.15 -10.76
CA GLY A 99 -9.01 -1.30 -11.73
C GLY A 99 -8.56 0.02 -11.12
N ARG A 100 -8.54 1.10 -11.90
CA ARG A 100 -8.06 2.41 -11.44
C ARG A 100 -9.07 3.05 -10.48
N ALA A 101 -8.61 3.47 -9.29
CA ALA A 101 -9.41 4.33 -8.43
C ALA A 101 -9.53 5.74 -9.05
N GLU A 102 -10.72 6.34 -8.96
CA GLU A 102 -10.93 7.74 -9.36
C GLU A 102 -10.13 8.68 -8.46
N ASP A 103 -10.22 8.47 -7.15
CA ASP A 103 -9.40 9.12 -6.13
C ASP A 103 -8.77 8.05 -5.23
N ALA A 104 -7.42 8.01 -5.22
CA ALA A 104 -6.66 7.07 -4.40
C ALA A 104 -6.81 7.36 -2.89
N LYS A 105 -6.92 8.62 -2.49
CA LYS A 105 -7.08 9.01 -1.07
C LYS A 105 -8.45 8.62 -0.56
N GLU A 106 -9.48 8.76 -1.38
CA GLU A 106 -10.85 8.41 -0.98
C GLU A 106 -10.99 6.91 -0.69
N VAL A 107 -10.57 6.06 -1.62
CA VAL A 107 -10.60 4.59 -1.40
C VAL A 107 -9.72 4.15 -0.24
N MET A 108 -8.69 4.93 0.08
CA MET A 108 -7.79 4.66 1.19
C MET A 108 -8.43 5.02 2.52
N ARG A 109 -9.04 6.21 2.65
CA ARG A 109 -9.78 6.64 3.85
C ARG A 109 -10.91 5.68 4.23
N GLN A 110 -11.59 5.10 3.25
CA GLN A 110 -12.70 4.17 3.47
C GLN A 110 -12.25 2.78 3.94
N ALA A 111 -10.98 2.43 3.75
CA ALA A 111 -10.48 1.11 4.10
C ALA A 111 -9.94 1.06 5.54
N ARG A 112 -9.99 -0.14 6.15
CA ARG A 112 -9.40 -0.35 7.47
C ARG A 112 -7.90 -0.56 7.43
N VAL A 113 -7.39 -1.22 6.38
CA VAL A 113 -5.97 -1.60 6.28
C VAL A 113 -5.50 -1.57 4.83
N LEU A 114 -4.36 -0.94 4.56
CA LEU A 114 -3.61 -1.11 3.32
C LEU A 114 -2.72 -2.37 3.41
N LEU A 115 -2.92 -3.35 2.53
CA LEU A 115 -2.04 -4.48 2.33
C LEU A 115 -1.11 -4.22 1.13
N ALA A 116 0.18 -4.09 1.41
CA ALA A 116 1.21 -3.86 0.40
C ALA A 116 2.45 -4.75 0.63
N PRO A 117 2.34 -6.09 0.57
CA PRO A 117 3.45 -7.02 0.79
C PRO A 117 4.47 -7.01 -0.38
N LEU A 118 5.21 -5.93 -0.54
CA LEU A 118 6.22 -5.77 -1.60
C LEU A 118 7.43 -6.65 -1.32
N ARG A 119 7.78 -7.55 -2.25
CA ARG A 119 8.92 -8.49 -2.05
C ARG A 119 10.24 -8.01 -2.67
N PHE A 120 10.15 -6.97 -3.50
CA PHE A 120 11.28 -6.31 -4.14
C PHE A 120 10.83 -4.92 -4.63
N GLY A 121 11.77 -4.14 -5.13
CA GLY A 121 11.55 -2.78 -5.59
C GLY A 121 12.53 -1.82 -4.92
N ALA A 122 12.53 -0.58 -5.37
CA ALA A 122 13.40 0.46 -4.84
C ALA A 122 12.64 1.77 -4.67
N GLY A 123 13.25 2.71 -3.96
CA GLY A 123 12.68 4.03 -3.71
C GLY A 123 11.63 4.03 -2.60
N LEU A 124 11.04 5.21 -2.41
CA LEU A 124 10.03 5.49 -1.39
C LEU A 124 8.65 5.10 -1.92
N LYS A 125 7.86 4.44 -1.06
CA LYS A 125 6.58 3.86 -1.45
C LYS A 125 5.46 4.88 -1.20
N GLY A 126 5.11 5.66 -2.22
CA GLY A 126 4.05 6.67 -2.15
C GLY A 126 2.74 6.16 -1.54
N LYS A 127 2.35 4.92 -1.84
CA LYS A 127 1.13 4.28 -1.28
C LYS A 127 1.12 4.18 0.26
N LEU A 128 2.28 4.02 0.90
CA LEU A 128 2.38 3.93 2.35
C LEU A 128 2.24 5.32 2.98
N ILE A 129 2.81 6.33 2.34
CA ILE A 129 2.72 7.73 2.74
C ILE A 129 1.29 8.23 2.62
N GLU A 130 0.64 7.97 1.47
CA GLU A 130 -0.77 8.33 1.28
C GLU A 130 -1.65 7.65 2.33
N ALA A 131 -1.33 6.42 2.72
CA ALA A 131 -2.07 5.70 3.75
C ALA A 131 -1.91 6.35 5.12
N MET A 132 -0.69 6.77 5.48
CA MET A 132 -0.45 7.57 6.69
C MET A 132 -1.25 8.87 6.66
N GLN A 133 -1.27 9.57 5.52
CA GLN A 133 -2.05 10.82 5.36
C GLN A 133 -3.57 10.61 5.49
N CYS A 134 -4.06 9.42 5.16
CA CYS A 134 -5.47 9.05 5.26
C CYS A 134 -5.84 8.36 6.59
N GLY A 135 -4.91 8.29 7.55
CA GLY A 135 -5.11 7.56 8.81
C GLY A 135 -5.34 6.07 8.63
N THR A 136 -4.84 5.50 7.53
CA THR A 136 -5.06 4.11 7.14
C THR A 136 -3.81 3.30 7.48
N PRO A 137 -3.87 2.37 8.45
CA PRO A 137 -2.70 1.57 8.80
C PRO A 137 -2.27 0.68 7.64
N SER A 138 -0.95 0.51 7.50
CA SER A 138 -0.34 -0.26 6.42
C SER A 138 0.34 -1.52 6.95
N VAL A 139 0.16 -2.64 6.25
CA VAL A 139 0.90 -3.89 6.46
C VAL A 139 1.74 -4.17 5.22
N THR A 140 3.05 -4.29 5.42
CA THR A 140 4.03 -4.49 4.36
C THR A 140 5.18 -5.36 4.85
N THR A 141 6.12 -5.69 3.97
CA THR A 141 7.34 -6.44 4.33
C THR A 141 8.43 -5.48 4.84
N SER A 142 9.54 -6.00 5.34
CA SER A 142 10.73 -5.19 5.64
C SER A 142 11.23 -4.41 4.41
N ILE A 143 11.25 -5.03 3.23
CA ILE A 143 11.62 -4.40 1.96
C ILE A 143 10.64 -3.28 1.59
N GLY A 144 9.35 -3.52 1.79
CA GLY A 144 8.30 -2.52 1.56
C GLY A 144 8.42 -1.31 2.49
N ALA A 145 8.83 -1.53 3.74
CA ALA A 145 9.01 -0.52 4.77
C ALA A 145 10.35 0.25 4.67
N GLU A 146 11.27 -0.13 3.78
CA GLU A 146 12.53 0.59 3.59
C GLU A 146 12.30 2.09 3.35
N GLY A 147 13.02 2.92 4.11
CA GLY A 147 12.93 4.38 4.05
C GLY A 147 11.67 4.97 4.70
N MET A 148 10.82 4.16 5.34
CA MET A 148 9.61 4.64 6.04
C MET A 148 9.81 4.84 7.53
N LEU A 149 10.70 4.06 8.16
CA LEU A 149 11.05 4.22 9.56
C LEU A 149 12.09 5.34 9.66
N GLY A 150 11.79 6.39 10.42
CA GLY A 150 12.78 7.41 10.76
C GLY A 150 13.95 6.77 11.50
N ALA A 151 15.17 7.20 11.17
CA ALA A 151 16.37 6.91 11.94
C ALA A 151 16.51 7.90 13.10
#